data_AF-A0A3M1X9H2-F1
#
_entry.id   AF-A0A3M1X9H2-F1
#
_cell.length_a   1.000
_cell.length_b   1.000
_cell.length_c   1.000
_cell.angle_alpha   90.00
_cell.angle_beta   90.00
_cell.angle_gamma   90.00
#
_symmetry.space_group_name_H-M   'P 1'
#
loop_
_entity.id
_entity.type
_entity.pdbx_description
1 polymer ?
#
loop_
_entity_poly.entity_id
_entity_poly.type
_entity_poly.pdbx_seq_one_letter_code
_entity_poly.pdbx_strand_id
1 'polypeptide(L)'
;MQKHGMERAACIRVMILLWGIVSVTPGLWASGSGGGSGLAFLKVGAGARAAAMGEAYTAVATDALAAYWNPAGLADGRHSNLTLMHNRWFLDVVSNFAALQLKGTSHAFAFHVYHFNIGDIPLRSIPSTLPLETVSAQYLSMGLSYARRLTPRVSAGVTVKYLFEKIYVESAPGLAVDLGLRYRLPVHGVVIAASLQHLGRMSKLVHERTRLPTTFRAGVALPLAIKEGWQVLLATDVSKPRSDGARLHAGAELSIWKQLFIRSGWVSGIENQRFSVGVGVRKTAFEFNYSYTPLKNDLGNGQRFSLSVAL
;
A
#
# COMPACT_ATOMS: atom_id res chain seq x y z
N MET A 1 -18.02 -18.24 -34.17
CA MET A 1 -16.63 -17.72 -34.28
C MET A 1 -16.50 -16.18 -34.17
N GLN A 2 -17.56 -15.37 -34.31
CA GLN A 2 -17.45 -13.89 -34.21
C GLN A 2 -17.29 -13.32 -32.77
N LYS A 3 -17.83 -13.96 -31.72
CA LYS A 3 -17.72 -13.46 -30.32
C LYS A 3 -16.29 -13.42 -29.79
N HIS A 4 -15.48 -14.44 -30.07
CA HIS A 4 -14.08 -14.51 -29.63
C HIS A 4 -13.16 -13.46 -30.30
N GLY A 5 -13.49 -13.01 -31.52
CA GLY A 5 -12.73 -11.94 -32.19
C GLY A 5 -12.94 -10.57 -31.55
N MET A 6 -14.17 -10.30 -31.09
CA MET A 6 -14.54 -9.06 -30.39
C MET A 6 -13.91 -8.96 -29.00
N GLU A 7 -13.82 -10.08 -28.26
CA GLU A 7 -13.21 -10.14 -26.93
C GLU A 7 -11.69 -9.90 -26.98
N ARG A 8 -11.00 -10.46 -27.99
CA ARG A 8 -9.57 -10.21 -28.22
C ARG A 8 -9.30 -8.75 -28.61
N ALA A 9 -10.15 -8.17 -29.46
CA ALA A 9 -10.01 -6.77 -29.88
C ALA A 9 -10.24 -5.78 -28.72
N ALA A 10 -11.14 -6.08 -27.78
CA ALA A 10 -11.38 -5.27 -26.60
C ALA A 10 -10.19 -5.30 -25.62
N CYS A 11 -9.62 -6.49 -25.36
CA CYS A 11 -8.40 -6.63 -24.54
C CYS A 11 -7.20 -5.91 -25.16
N ILE A 12 -7.02 -6.01 -26.48
CA ILE A 12 -5.95 -5.30 -27.20
C ILE A 12 -6.15 -3.78 -27.12
N ARG A 13 -7.38 -3.27 -27.26
CA ARG A 13 -7.69 -1.84 -27.11
C ARG A 13 -7.44 -1.33 -25.68
N VAL A 14 -7.75 -2.12 -24.65
CA VAL A 14 -7.46 -1.78 -23.23
C VAL A 14 -5.95 -1.82 -22.95
N MET A 15 -5.22 -2.79 -23.52
CA MET A 15 -3.75 -2.84 -23.43
C MET A 15 -3.09 -1.65 -24.13
N ILE A 16 -3.58 -1.25 -25.32
CA ILE A 16 -3.09 -0.07 -26.06
C ILE A 16 -3.42 1.22 -25.31
N LEU A 17 -4.58 1.33 -24.65
CA LEU A 17 -4.92 2.46 -23.78
C LEU A 17 -4.01 2.54 -22.55
N LEU A 18 -3.66 1.40 -21.93
CA LEU A 18 -2.72 1.35 -20.82
C LEU A 18 -1.28 1.69 -21.26
N TRP A 19 -0.85 1.23 -22.44
CA TRP A 19 0.44 1.62 -23.03
C TRP A 19 0.46 3.10 -23.42
N GLY A 20 -0.65 3.64 -23.92
CA GLY A 20 -0.83 5.06 -24.22
C GLY A 20 -0.78 5.95 -22.98
N ILE A 21 -1.35 5.51 -21.86
CA ILE A 21 -1.25 6.21 -20.56
C ILE A 21 0.19 6.19 -20.02
N VAL A 22 0.96 5.13 -20.31
CA VAL A 22 2.39 5.05 -19.98
C VAL A 22 3.26 5.93 -20.90
N SER A 23 2.80 6.20 -22.13
CA SER A 23 3.58 6.88 -23.18
C SER A 23 3.36 8.40 -23.28
N VAL A 24 2.27 8.94 -22.73
CA VAL A 24 1.92 10.37 -22.86
C VAL A 24 1.91 11.04 -21.49
N THR A 25 3.08 11.47 -21.02
CA THR A 25 3.29 12.73 -20.28
C THR A 25 4.78 12.94 -19.96
N PRO A 26 5.56 13.58 -20.85
CA PRO A 26 6.92 14.03 -20.51
C PRO A 26 6.94 15.12 -19.43
N GLY A 27 5.78 15.71 -19.07
CA GLY A 27 5.68 16.87 -18.17
C GLY A 27 5.33 16.59 -16.70
N LEU A 28 5.16 15.33 -16.27
CA LEU A 28 4.85 14.99 -14.86
C LEU A 28 6.07 14.59 -14.02
N TRP A 29 7.29 14.70 -14.56
CA TRP A 29 8.54 14.37 -13.88
C TRP A 29 9.12 15.57 -13.12
N ALA A 30 8.29 16.25 -12.34
CA ALA A 30 8.82 17.15 -11.33
C ALA A 30 9.20 16.30 -10.11
N SER A 31 10.51 16.06 -9.93
CA SER A 31 11.04 15.65 -8.62
C SER A 31 10.74 16.79 -7.66
N GLY A 32 9.68 16.65 -6.88
CA GLY A 32 9.28 17.67 -5.92
C GLY A 32 10.44 17.94 -4.98
N SER A 33 10.84 19.21 -4.86
CA SER A 33 11.73 19.70 -3.81
C SER A 33 11.29 19.12 -2.48
N GLY A 34 12.23 18.53 -1.72
CA GLY A 34 12.02 17.84 -0.43
C GLY A 34 11.48 18.73 0.69
N GLY A 35 10.33 19.38 0.48
CA GLY A 35 9.55 20.10 1.48
C GLY A 35 8.84 19.08 2.37
N GLY A 36 9.57 18.59 3.38
CA GLY A 36 9.20 17.50 4.26
C GLY A 36 7.81 17.61 4.87
N SER A 37 6.92 16.71 4.44
CA SER A 37 5.93 16.15 5.38
C SER A 37 6.69 15.25 6.35
N GLY A 38 6.49 15.42 7.65
CA GLY A 38 6.98 14.42 8.60
C GLY A 38 6.15 13.14 8.55
N LEU A 39 6.39 12.23 9.48
CA LEU A 39 5.78 10.89 9.47
C LEU A 39 6.01 10.14 8.15
N ALA A 40 7.26 10.13 7.67
CA ALA A 40 7.64 9.45 6.44
C ALA A 40 7.24 7.95 6.43
N PHE A 41 7.08 7.34 7.61
CA PHE A 41 6.57 5.98 7.76
C PHE A 41 5.20 5.76 7.12
N LEU A 42 4.33 6.77 7.07
CA LEU A 42 3.02 6.68 6.41
C LEU A 42 3.12 6.58 4.89
N LYS A 43 4.27 6.95 4.30
CA LYS A 43 4.56 6.77 2.88
C LYS A 43 5.07 5.35 2.56
N VAL A 44 5.35 4.54 3.58
CA VAL A 44 5.80 3.16 3.42
C VAL A 44 4.59 2.24 3.43
N GLY A 45 4.37 1.55 2.31
CA GLY A 45 3.23 0.64 2.18
C GLY A 45 3.23 -0.53 3.14
N ALA A 46 2.03 -0.89 3.63
CA ALA A 46 1.81 -2.09 4.45
C ALA A 46 1.56 -3.35 3.59
N GLY A 47 2.13 -4.48 4.03
CA GLY A 47 1.92 -5.82 3.47
C GLY A 47 2.93 -6.23 2.41
N ALA A 48 3.42 -7.48 2.49
CA ALA A 48 4.40 -8.01 1.53
C ALA A 48 3.82 -8.15 0.12
N ARG A 49 2.55 -8.56 -0.01
CA ARG A 49 1.87 -8.64 -1.31
C ARG A 49 1.82 -7.29 -2.03
N ALA A 50 1.45 -6.23 -1.31
CA ALA A 50 1.39 -4.87 -1.86
C ALA A 50 2.78 -4.36 -2.25
N ALA A 51 3.78 -4.58 -1.38
CA ALA A 51 5.17 -4.25 -1.66
C ALA A 51 5.71 -4.97 -2.90
N ALA A 52 5.43 -6.27 -3.07
CA ALA A 52 5.88 -7.04 -4.22
C ALA A 52 5.28 -6.55 -5.54
N MET A 53 4.09 -5.93 -5.50
CA MET A 53 3.42 -5.32 -6.65
C MET A 53 3.73 -3.82 -6.81
N GLY A 54 4.85 -3.35 -6.26
CA GLY A 54 5.30 -1.97 -6.42
C GLY A 54 4.35 -0.96 -5.79
N GLU A 55 3.56 -1.37 -4.80
CA GLU A 55 2.49 -0.57 -4.17
C GLU A 55 1.34 -0.17 -5.10
N ALA A 56 1.18 -0.84 -6.25
CA ALA A 56 -0.02 -0.76 -7.08
C ALA A 56 -1.15 -1.60 -6.44
N TYR A 57 -1.74 -1.08 -5.35
CA TYR A 57 -2.63 -1.86 -4.49
C TYR A 57 -3.98 -1.19 -4.19
N THR A 58 -4.22 0.04 -4.64
CA THR A 58 -5.45 0.82 -4.33
C THR A 58 -6.71 0.14 -4.84
N ALA A 59 -6.67 -0.44 -6.04
CA ALA A 59 -7.78 -1.21 -6.62
C ALA A 59 -7.72 -2.72 -6.29
N VAL A 60 -6.56 -3.21 -5.86
CA VAL A 60 -6.33 -4.63 -5.57
C VAL A 60 -6.77 -5.00 -4.15
N ALA A 61 -6.56 -4.11 -3.18
CA ALA A 61 -6.81 -4.39 -1.76
C ALA A 61 -8.26 -4.80 -1.49
N THR A 62 -8.47 -6.02 -1.00
CA THR A 62 -9.79 -6.55 -0.60
C THR A 62 -9.77 -7.30 0.74
N ASP A 63 -8.59 -7.44 1.34
CA ASP A 63 -8.34 -8.11 2.61
C ASP A 63 -8.14 -7.06 3.73
N ALA A 64 -7.65 -7.48 4.89
CA ALA A 64 -7.41 -6.60 6.02
C ALA A 64 -6.43 -5.45 5.72
N LEU A 65 -5.53 -5.60 4.72
CA LEU A 65 -4.65 -4.51 4.28
C LEU A 65 -5.43 -3.37 3.60
N ALA A 66 -6.65 -3.60 3.13
CA ALA A 66 -7.51 -2.56 2.58
C ALA A 66 -7.80 -1.45 3.61
N ALA A 67 -7.76 -1.74 4.91
CA ALA A 67 -7.85 -0.73 5.97
C ALA A 67 -6.75 0.35 5.89
N TYR A 68 -5.58 0.00 5.34
CA TYR A 68 -4.48 0.94 5.09
C TYR A 68 -4.56 1.54 3.67
N TRP A 69 -4.73 0.72 2.62
CA TRP A 69 -4.62 1.16 1.22
C TRP A 69 -5.87 1.86 0.67
N ASN A 70 -7.04 1.26 0.88
CA ASN A 70 -8.31 1.78 0.41
C ASN A 70 -9.47 1.12 1.16
N PRO A 71 -10.09 1.80 2.15
CA PRO A 71 -11.11 1.18 3.00
C PRO A 71 -12.32 0.65 2.22
N ALA A 72 -12.65 1.20 1.04
CA ALA A 72 -13.73 0.66 0.20
C ALA A 72 -13.53 -0.81 -0.20
N GLY A 73 -12.29 -1.27 -0.27
CA GLY A 73 -11.94 -2.66 -0.56
C GLY A 73 -12.43 -3.66 0.48
N LEU A 74 -12.60 -3.23 1.74
CA LEU A 74 -13.04 -4.09 2.84
C LEU A 74 -14.44 -4.69 2.58
N ALA A 75 -15.34 -3.96 1.91
CA ALA A 75 -16.67 -4.43 1.58
C ALA A 75 -16.70 -5.52 0.48
N ASP A 76 -15.61 -5.65 -0.27
CA ASP A 76 -15.43 -6.62 -1.35
C ASP A 76 -14.64 -7.87 -0.96
N GLY A 77 -14.09 -7.91 0.26
CA GLY A 77 -13.47 -9.11 0.82
C GLY A 77 -14.43 -10.29 0.87
N ARG A 78 -13.90 -11.51 0.70
CA ARG A 78 -14.71 -12.74 0.68
C ARG A 78 -15.03 -13.26 2.07
N HIS A 79 -14.07 -13.16 2.98
CA HIS A 79 -14.14 -13.69 4.34
C HIS A 79 -13.58 -12.66 5.30
N SER A 80 -13.84 -12.86 6.59
CA SER A 80 -13.09 -12.17 7.63
C SER A 80 -11.62 -12.58 7.53
N ASN A 81 -10.71 -11.68 7.87
CA ASN A 81 -9.28 -11.90 7.66
C ASN A 81 -8.46 -11.22 8.74
N LEU A 82 -7.46 -11.93 9.28
CA LEU A 82 -6.39 -11.36 10.07
C LEU A 82 -5.12 -11.33 9.22
N THR A 83 -4.48 -10.17 9.10
CA THR A 83 -3.18 -10.03 8.43
C THR A 83 -2.15 -9.44 9.37
N LEU A 84 -0.99 -10.09 9.44
CA LEU A 84 0.19 -9.64 10.17
C LEU A 84 1.33 -9.42 9.17
N MET A 85 2.16 -8.42 9.41
CA MET A 85 3.35 -8.14 8.60
C MET A 85 4.49 -7.71 9.51
N HIS A 86 5.68 -8.23 9.20
CA HIS A 86 6.95 -7.80 9.74
C HIS A 86 7.87 -7.38 8.59
N ASN A 87 8.54 -6.27 8.76
CA ASN A 87 9.53 -5.77 7.82
C ASN A 87 10.74 -5.27 8.60
N ARG A 88 11.92 -5.64 8.11
CA ARG A 88 13.19 -5.11 8.57
C ARG A 88 13.89 -4.47 7.38
N TRP A 89 14.21 -3.20 7.55
CA TRP A 89 14.97 -2.40 6.59
C TRP A 89 16.39 -2.18 7.11
N PHE A 90 17.20 -1.52 6.28
CA PHE A 90 18.53 -1.06 6.65
C PHE A 90 18.46 -0.07 7.84
N LEU A 91 19.57 0.04 8.59
CA LEU A 91 19.69 0.88 9.80
C LEU A 91 18.70 0.51 10.93
N ASP A 92 18.42 -0.79 11.10
CA ASP A 92 17.55 -1.31 12.16
C ASP A 92 16.16 -0.67 12.22
N VAL A 93 15.70 -0.21 11.06
CA VAL A 93 14.35 0.30 10.87
C VAL A 93 13.40 -0.90 10.79
N VAL A 94 12.53 -1.01 11.78
CA VAL A 94 11.56 -2.11 11.88
C VAL A 94 10.15 -1.55 11.74
N SER A 95 9.32 -2.20 10.92
CA SER A 95 7.91 -1.86 10.82
C SER A 95 7.04 -3.10 10.95
N ASN A 96 6.04 -3.02 11.82
CA ASN A 96 5.10 -4.10 12.10
C ASN A 96 3.68 -3.62 11.81
N PHE A 97 2.91 -4.42 11.08
CA PHE A 97 1.52 -4.11 10.77
C PHE A 97 0.64 -5.28 11.17
N ALA A 98 -0.50 -5.00 11.78
CA ALA A 98 -1.54 -5.96 12.07
C ALA A 98 -2.89 -5.36 11.67
N ALA A 99 -3.75 -6.15 11.03
CA ALA A 99 -5.12 -5.74 10.76
C ALA A 99 -6.08 -6.91 10.84
N LEU A 100 -7.24 -6.66 11.46
CA LEU A 100 -8.37 -7.58 11.50
C LEU A 100 -9.52 -6.97 10.69
N GLN A 101 -10.05 -7.73 9.75
CA GLN A 101 -11.24 -7.43 8.98
C GLN A 101 -12.36 -8.37 9.41
N LEU A 102 -13.51 -7.79 9.76
CA LEU A 102 -14.75 -8.51 10.03
C LEU A 102 -15.72 -8.24 8.89
N LYS A 103 -16.03 -9.29 8.11
CA LYS A 103 -16.87 -9.18 6.92
C LYS A 103 -18.33 -9.49 7.25
N GLY A 104 -19.21 -8.53 7.02
CA GLY A 104 -20.67 -8.75 6.96
C GLY A 104 -21.15 -8.99 5.54
N THR A 105 -22.46 -9.00 5.29
CA THR A 105 -23.02 -9.25 3.94
C THR A 105 -22.74 -8.10 2.98
N SER A 106 -23.14 -6.88 3.35
CA SER A 106 -23.00 -5.65 2.55
C SER A 106 -22.03 -4.63 3.14
N HIS A 107 -21.53 -4.90 4.34
CA HIS A 107 -20.60 -4.02 5.06
C HIS A 107 -19.39 -4.80 5.56
N ALA A 108 -18.38 -4.08 6.04
CA ALA A 108 -17.22 -4.63 6.71
C ALA A 108 -16.68 -3.61 7.71
N PHE A 109 -16.14 -4.13 8.82
CA PHE A 109 -15.37 -3.36 9.78
C PHE A 109 -13.92 -3.83 9.73
N ALA A 110 -12.98 -2.94 10.00
CA ALA A 110 -11.61 -3.34 10.22
C ALA A 110 -10.93 -2.51 11.28
N PHE A 111 -10.03 -3.13 12.01
CA PHE A 111 -9.10 -2.45 12.90
C PHE A 111 -7.68 -2.74 12.42
N HIS A 112 -6.82 -1.72 12.38
CA HIS A 112 -5.42 -1.91 12.08
C HIS A 112 -4.52 -1.16 13.06
N VAL A 113 -3.31 -1.69 13.21
CA VAL A 113 -2.19 -1.07 13.93
C VAL A 113 -0.98 -1.15 13.01
N TYR A 114 -0.35 -0.01 12.78
CA TYR A 114 0.90 0.10 12.06
C TYR A 114 1.93 0.79 12.94
N HIS A 115 2.94 0.05 13.36
CA HIS A 115 4.01 0.52 14.22
C HIS A 115 5.31 0.58 13.44
N PHE A 116 6.05 1.66 13.61
CA PHE A 116 7.34 1.90 12.97
C PHE A 116 8.33 2.36 14.04
N ASN A 117 9.47 1.70 14.12
CA ASN A 117 10.50 1.97 15.11
C ASN A 117 11.85 2.14 14.41
N ILE A 118 12.53 3.22 14.75
CA ILE A 118 13.92 3.49 14.39
C ILE A 118 14.70 3.49 15.70
N GLY A 119 15.48 2.43 15.90
CA GLY A 119 16.33 2.26 17.07
C GLY A 119 17.71 2.86 16.85
N ASP A 120 18.47 2.88 17.94
CA ASP A 120 19.92 2.99 17.91
C ASP A 120 20.52 4.23 17.20
N ILE A 121 19.85 5.38 17.31
CA ILE A 121 20.35 6.63 16.75
C ILE A 121 21.41 7.22 17.70
N PRO A 122 22.70 7.29 17.32
CA PRO A 122 23.74 7.80 18.19
C PRO A 122 23.64 9.32 18.31
N LEU A 123 23.39 9.82 19.52
CA LEU A 123 23.42 11.24 19.81
C LEU A 123 24.88 11.68 20.03
N ARG A 124 25.31 12.68 19.25
CA ARG A 124 26.68 13.21 19.30
C ARG A 124 26.64 14.74 19.30
N SER A 125 27.36 15.36 20.23
CA SER A 125 27.60 16.81 20.22
C SER A 125 28.81 17.20 19.37
N ILE A 126 29.76 16.26 19.21
CA ILE A 126 30.97 16.39 18.40
C ILE A 126 31.20 15.11 17.59
N PRO A 127 31.97 15.15 16.48
CA PRO A 127 32.36 13.94 15.75
C PRO A 127 33.30 13.04 16.59
N SER A 128 32.74 12.25 17.52
CA SER A 128 33.44 11.26 18.36
C SER A 128 33.11 9.83 17.96
N THR A 129 33.97 8.88 18.34
CA THR A 129 33.72 7.44 18.19
C THR A 129 32.72 6.89 19.21
N LEU A 130 32.66 7.50 20.40
CA LEU A 130 31.70 7.17 21.46
C LEU A 130 30.51 8.14 21.42
N PRO A 131 29.26 7.67 21.27
CA PRO A 131 28.07 8.50 21.37
C PRO A 131 27.83 8.94 22.83
N LEU A 132 27.15 10.07 23.02
CA LEU A 132 26.72 10.55 24.34
C LEU A 132 25.61 9.67 24.92
N GLU A 133 24.62 9.39 24.09
CA GLU A 133 23.45 8.58 24.39
C GLU A 133 22.92 7.99 23.07
N THR A 134 22.08 6.98 23.18
CA THR A 134 21.36 6.39 22.05
C THR A 134 19.90 6.76 22.13
N VAL A 135 19.36 7.39 21.08
CA VAL A 135 17.96 7.82 21.02
C VAL A 135 17.17 6.95 20.04
N SER A 136 15.85 6.96 20.20
CA SER A 136 14.93 6.24 19.30
C SER A 136 13.81 7.15 18.81
N ALA A 137 13.27 6.80 17.66
CA ALA A 137 12.06 7.41 17.11
C ALA A 137 11.00 6.34 16.89
N GLN A 138 9.81 6.59 17.42
CA GLN A 138 8.68 5.67 17.39
C GLN A 138 7.47 6.33 16.75
N TYR A 139 6.79 5.58 15.90
CA TYR A 139 5.59 6.04 15.22
C TYR A 139 4.52 4.95 15.27
N LEU A 140 3.29 5.37 15.49
CA LEU A 140 2.15 4.48 15.58
C LEU A 140 0.98 5.07 14.79
N SER A 141 0.32 4.23 14.00
CA SER A 141 -0.95 4.53 13.35
C SER A 141 -1.93 3.43 13.71
N MET A 142 -2.96 3.76 14.47
CA MET A 142 -4.08 2.87 14.73
C MET A 142 -5.29 3.38 13.97
N GLY A 143 -6.12 2.51 13.42
CA GLY A 143 -7.33 2.99 12.78
C GLY A 143 -8.48 2.01 12.73
N LEU A 144 -9.67 2.58 12.85
CA LEU A 144 -10.96 1.89 12.74
C LEU A 144 -11.57 2.25 11.39
N SER A 145 -11.93 1.23 10.62
CA SER A 145 -12.43 1.35 9.27
C SER A 145 -13.84 0.79 9.18
N TYR A 146 -14.69 1.48 8.43
CA TYR A 146 -16.00 1.00 8.04
C TYR A 146 -16.13 1.09 6.52
N ALA A 147 -16.66 0.04 5.91
CA ALA A 147 -16.91 0.02 4.48
C ALA A 147 -18.28 -0.57 4.19
N ARG A 148 -18.91 -0.07 3.13
CA ARG A 148 -20.21 -0.53 2.67
C ARG A 148 -20.27 -0.62 1.15
N ARG A 149 -20.88 -1.69 0.67
CA ARG A 149 -21.30 -1.85 -0.72
C ARG A 149 -22.56 -1.01 -0.91
N LEU A 150 -22.44 0.09 -1.65
CA LEU A 150 -23.53 1.02 -1.96
C LEU A 150 -24.42 0.47 -3.08
N THR A 151 -23.80 -0.13 -4.08
CA THR A 151 -24.48 -0.84 -5.18
C THR A 151 -23.71 -2.12 -5.49
N PRO A 152 -24.23 -3.05 -6.32
CA PRO A 152 -23.48 -4.26 -6.71
C PRO A 152 -22.11 -3.98 -7.35
N ARG A 153 -21.86 -2.74 -7.78
CA ARG A 153 -20.62 -2.31 -8.46
C ARG A 153 -19.85 -1.24 -7.70
N VAL A 154 -20.46 -0.52 -6.75
CA VAL A 154 -19.84 0.59 -6.02
C VAL A 154 -19.71 0.23 -4.55
N SER A 155 -18.49 0.38 -4.02
CA SER A 155 -18.20 0.29 -2.59
C SER A 155 -17.51 1.56 -2.13
N ALA A 156 -17.82 2.00 -0.92
CA ALA A 156 -17.21 3.14 -0.27
C ALA A 156 -16.72 2.74 1.12
N GLY A 157 -15.71 3.44 1.63
CA GLY A 157 -15.21 3.21 2.97
C GLY A 157 -14.56 4.45 3.57
N VAL A 158 -14.51 4.46 4.89
CA VAL A 158 -13.88 5.49 5.71
C VAL A 158 -13.02 4.82 6.78
N THR A 159 -11.89 5.42 7.09
CA THR A 159 -11.05 5.02 8.22
C THR A 159 -10.74 6.24 9.07
N VAL A 160 -10.98 6.15 10.37
CA VAL A 160 -10.49 7.13 11.34
C VAL A 160 -9.21 6.59 11.95
N LYS A 161 -8.16 7.41 11.97
CA LYS A 161 -6.83 7.05 12.43
C LYS A 161 -6.38 7.92 13.60
N TYR A 162 -5.86 7.26 14.63
CA TYR A 162 -5.03 7.87 15.65
C TYR A 162 -3.57 7.70 15.27
N LEU A 163 -2.86 8.82 15.20
CA LEU A 163 -1.45 8.89 14.87
C LEU A 163 -0.68 9.31 16.10
N PHE A 164 0.48 8.71 16.33
CA PHE A 164 1.37 9.07 17.41
C PHE A 164 2.80 9.07 16.91
N GLU A 165 3.53 10.11 17.27
CA GLU A 165 4.93 10.34 16.97
C GLU A 165 5.66 10.58 18.29
N LYS A 166 6.78 9.90 18.48
CA LYS A 166 7.71 10.16 19.58
C LYS A 166 9.13 10.21 19.03
N ILE A 167 9.82 11.31 19.29
CA ILE A 167 11.22 11.50 18.91
C ILE A 167 11.96 11.94 20.18
N TYR A 168 12.89 11.10 20.64
CA TYR A 168 13.58 11.28 21.92
C TYR A 168 12.56 11.38 23.09
N VAL A 169 12.47 12.54 23.76
CA VAL A 169 11.53 12.78 24.88
C VAL A 169 10.20 13.41 24.43
N GLU A 170 10.15 13.95 23.22
CA GLU A 170 8.99 14.70 22.73
C GLU A 170 7.98 13.79 22.06
N SER A 171 6.69 14.08 22.23
CA SER A 171 5.63 13.30 21.60
C SER A 171 4.47 14.15 21.10
N ALA A 172 3.88 13.73 19.98
CA ALA A 172 2.77 14.40 19.34
C ALA A 172 1.69 13.39 18.95
N PRO A 173 0.48 13.46 19.53
CA PRO A 173 -0.67 12.74 19.02
C PRO A 173 -1.30 13.50 17.84
N GLY A 174 -2.01 12.78 16.98
CA GLY A 174 -2.76 13.35 15.87
C GLY A 174 -3.93 12.48 15.45
N LEU A 175 -4.80 13.09 14.65
CA LEU A 175 -5.97 12.43 14.08
C LEU A 175 -5.97 12.62 12.58
N ALA A 176 -6.35 11.55 11.87
CA ALA A 176 -6.51 11.57 10.43
C ALA A 176 -7.71 10.74 9.99
N VAL A 177 -8.19 11.04 8.79
CA VAL A 177 -9.26 10.31 8.11
C VAL A 177 -8.75 9.87 6.75
N ASP A 178 -9.09 8.64 6.38
CA ASP A 178 -8.94 8.13 5.03
C ASP A 178 -10.31 7.86 4.43
N LEU A 179 -10.46 8.17 3.15
CA LEU A 179 -11.66 7.92 2.37
C LEU A 179 -11.32 7.01 1.19
N GLY A 180 -12.23 6.11 0.87
CA GLY A 180 -12.06 5.13 -0.19
C GLY A 180 -13.30 5.01 -1.05
N LEU A 181 -13.09 4.91 -2.37
CA LEU A 181 -14.10 4.56 -3.35
C LEU A 181 -13.57 3.46 -4.26
N ARG A 182 -14.45 2.54 -4.64
CA ARG A 182 -14.15 1.40 -5.50
C ARG A 182 -15.33 1.12 -6.43
N TYR A 183 -15.03 0.98 -7.71
CA TYR A 183 -15.99 0.70 -8.77
C TYR A 183 -15.57 -0.52 -9.59
N ARG A 184 -16.42 -1.55 -9.62
CA ARG A 184 -16.23 -2.75 -10.44
C ARG A 184 -16.97 -2.57 -11.78
N LEU A 185 -16.21 -2.51 -12.87
CA LEU A 185 -16.79 -2.45 -14.19
C LEU A 185 -17.54 -3.74 -14.54
N PRO A 186 -18.59 -3.67 -15.36
CA PRO A 186 -19.33 -4.85 -15.80
C PRO A 186 -18.51 -5.77 -16.70
N VAL A 187 -17.46 -5.22 -17.33
CA VAL A 187 -16.68 -5.85 -18.39
C VAL A 187 -15.40 -6.41 -17.78
N HIS A 188 -15.19 -7.73 -17.90
CA HIS A 188 -13.98 -8.47 -17.49
C HIS A 188 -13.56 -8.33 -16.01
N GLY A 189 -14.45 -7.88 -15.12
CA GLY A 189 -14.14 -7.76 -13.69
C GLY A 189 -13.10 -6.68 -13.36
N VAL A 190 -12.87 -5.73 -14.27
CA VAL A 190 -11.96 -4.60 -14.05
C VAL A 190 -12.43 -3.77 -12.86
N VAL A 191 -11.50 -3.32 -12.04
CA VAL A 191 -11.78 -2.46 -10.89
C VAL A 191 -11.04 -1.15 -11.05
N ILE A 192 -11.73 -0.04 -10.88
CA ILE A 192 -11.15 1.28 -10.71
C ILE A 192 -11.40 1.70 -9.27
N ALA A 193 -10.41 2.29 -8.63
CA ALA A 193 -10.53 2.72 -7.25
C ALA A 193 -9.77 4.03 -7.01
N ALA A 194 -10.23 4.79 -6.03
CA ALA A 194 -9.54 5.98 -5.55
C ALA A 194 -9.54 5.99 -4.02
N SER A 195 -8.47 6.52 -3.43
CA SER A 195 -8.40 6.76 -2.00
C SER A 195 -7.75 8.11 -1.71
N LEU A 196 -8.22 8.75 -0.64
CA LEU A 196 -7.59 9.93 -0.06
C LEU A 196 -7.14 9.55 1.34
N GLN A 197 -5.83 9.49 1.55
CA GLN A 197 -5.23 9.01 2.79
C GLN A 197 -4.68 10.15 3.63
N HIS A 198 -4.68 9.97 4.94
CA HIS A 198 -4.03 10.84 5.93
C HIS A 198 -4.51 12.30 5.89
N LEU A 199 -5.82 12.51 5.71
CA LEU A 199 -6.42 13.84 5.83
C LEU A 199 -6.62 14.17 7.31
N GLY A 200 -5.82 15.07 7.85
CA GLY A 200 -5.85 15.33 9.29
C GLY A 200 -4.76 16.28 9.76
N ARG A 201 -4.51 16.27 11.06
CA ARG A 201 -3.52 17.14 11.72
C ARG A 201 -2.86 16.43 12.90
N MET A 202 -1.58 16.71 13.08
CA MET A 202 -0.85 16.40 14.32
C MET A 202 -0.92 17.57 15.30
N SER A 203 -0.77 17.25 16.57
CA SER A 203 -0.41 18.23 17.60
C SER A 203 1.01 18.76 17.36
N LYS A 204 1.38 19.81 18.09
CA LYS A 204 2.77 20.29 18.06
C LYS A 204 3.65 19.27 18.76
N LEU A 205 4.84 19.02 18.21
CA LEU A 205 5.84 18.22 18.90
C LEU A 205 6.47 19.06 20.01
N VAL A 206 7.00 20.24 19.64
CA VAL A 206 7.44 21.27 20.58
C VAL A 206 6.81 22.62 20.20
N HIS A 207 7.29 23.24 19.12
CA HIS A 207 6.78 24.52 18.63
C HIS A 207 6.01 24.39 17.31
N GLU A 208 6.39 23.42 16.48
CA GLU A 208 5.80 23.18 15.17
C GLU A 208 4.98 21.90 15.10
N ARG A 209 4.00 21.90 14.19
CA ARG A 209 3.16 20.73 13.90
C ARG A 209 3.77 19.94 12.76
N THR A 210 3.94 18.64 12.95
CA THR A 210 4.30 17.73 11.88
C THR A 210 3.18 17.68 10.83
N ARG A 211 3.50 18.03 9.57
CA ARG A 211 2.53 17.97 8.48
C ARG A 211 2.34 16.54 8.00
N LEU A 212 1.09 16.08 7.98
CA LEU A 212 0.74 14.76 7.47
C LEU A 212 1.00 14.64 5.96
N PRO A 213 1.48 13.48 5.48
CA PRO A 213 1.62 13.20 4.06
C PRO A 213 0.25 12.84 3.45
N THR A 214 -0.68 13.79 3.43
CA THR A 214 -1.99 13.59 2.79
C THR A 214 -1.76 13.18 1.34
N THR A 215 -2.26 12.00 0.97
CA THR A 215 -1.94 11.36 -0.30
C THR A 215 -3.21 11.00 -1.03
N PHE A 216 -3.34 11.49 -2.25
CA PHE A 216 -4.35 11.00 -3.18
C PHE A 216 -3.81 9.80 -3.94
N ARG A 217 -4.59 8.73 -4.04
CA ARG A 217 -4.29 7.56 -4.87
C ARG A 217 -5.45 7.26 -5.81
N ALA A 218 -5.12 6.87 -7.03
CA ALA A 218 -6.07 6.32 -7.98
C ALA A 218 -5.45 5.09 -8.63
N GLY A 219 -6.25 4.04 -8.82
CA GLY A 219 -5.76 2.74 -9.23
C GLY A 219 -6.71 1.99 -10.13
N VAL A 220 -6.14 1.13 -10.97
CA VAL A 220 -6.88 0.19 -11.84
C VAL A 220 -6.32 -1.20 -11.62
N ALA A 221 -7.21 -2.19 -11.50
CA ALA A 221 -6.88 -3.59 -11.42
C ALA A 221 -7.62 -4.38 -12.52
N LEU A 222 -6.85 -5.12 -13.32
CA LEU A 222 -7.32 -5.87 -14.48
C LEU A 222 -7.02 -7.36 -14.26
N PRO A 223 -8.03 -8.15 -13.85
CA PRO A 223 -7.90 -9.60 -13.79
C PRO A 223 -8.07 -10.22 -15.19
N LEU A 224 -7.13 -11.07 -15.57
CA LEU A 224 -7.08 -11.78 -16.85
C LEU A 224 -6.99 -13.28 -16.58
N ALA A 225 -7.96 -14.05 -17.08
CA ALA A 225 -7.87 -15.50 -17.07
C ALA A 225 -7.13 -15.96 -18.34
N ILE A 226 -6.03 -16.70 -18.18
CA ILE A 226 -5.26 -17.21 -19.32
C ILE A 226 -5.72 -18.62 -19.69
N LYS A 227 -5.67 -19.53 -18.71
CA LYS A 227 -6.02 -20.95 -18.83
C LYS A 227 -6.61 -21.42 -17.52
N GLU A 228 -7.18 -22.62 -17.49
CA GLU A 228 -7.64 -23.22 -16.23
C GLU A 228 -6.49 -23.29 -15.22
N GLY A 229 -6.75 -22.79 -14.01
CA GLY A 229 -5.75 -22.68 -12.93
C GLY A 229 -4.80 -21.49 -13.02
N TRP A 230 -4.67 -20.81 -14.18
CA TRP A 230 -3.71 -19.72 -14.37
C TRP A 230 -4.43 -18.38 -14.55
N GLN A 231 -4.20 -17.46 -13.60
CA GLN A 231 -4.78 -16.11 -13.62
C GLN A 231 -3.67 -15.07 -13.49
N VAL A 232 -3.77 -13.99 -14.26
CA VAL A 232 -2.89 -12.84 -14.14
C VAL A 232 -3.71 -11.65 -13.67
N LEU A 233 -3.20 -10.93 -12.69
CA LEU A 233 -3.72 -9.65 -12.26
C LEU A 233 -2.69 -8.58 -12.62
N LEU A 234 -3.10 -7.61 -13.42
CA LEU A 234 -2.31 -6.41 -13.68
C LEU A 234 -2.90 -5.26 -12.86
N ALA A 235 -2.04 -4.45 -12.26
CA ALA A 235 -2.45 -3.30 -11.46
C ALA A 235 -1.59 -2.09 -11.78
N THR A 236 -2.21 -0.92 -11.84
CA THR A 236 -1.51 0.36 -12.00
C THR A 236 -2.11 1.38 -11.06
N ASP A 237 -1.28 2.10 -10.31
CA ASP A 237 -1.72 3.20 -9.46
C ASP A 237 -0.94 4.48 -9.75
N VAL A 238 -1.58 5.61 -9.50
CA VAL A 238 -0.93 6.91 -9.33
C VAL A 238 -1.06 7.30 -7.87
N SER A 239 0.03 7.70 -7.23
CA SER A 239 0.00 8.32 -5.90
C SER A 239 0.57 9.73 -5.95
N LYS A 240 -0.14 10.68 -5.34
CA LYS A 240 0.30 12.08 -5.23
C LYS A 240 0.21 12.51 -3.77
N PRO A 241 1.32 12.39 -3.02
CA PRO A 241 1.45 13.04 -1.73
C PRO A 241 1.43 14.56 -1.92
N ARG A 242 0.87 15.29 -0.95
CA ARG A 242 0.75 16.76 -1.00
C ARG A 242 2.12 17.47 -1.09
N SER A 243 3.14 16.91 -0.46
CA SER A 243 4.49 17.48 -0.33
C SER A 243 5.50 16.96 -1.36
N ASP A 244 5.17 15.91 -2.11
CA ASP A 244 6.12 15.23 -3.00
C ASP A 244 5.64 15.27 -4.47
N GLY A 245 6.50 14.85 -5.40
CA GLY A 245 6.13 14.56 -6.78
C GLY A 245 5.08 13.43 -6.89
N ALA A 246 4.38 13.36 -8.03
CA ALA A 246 3.52 12.22 -8.32
C ALA A 246 4.37 10.96 -8.56
N ARG A 247 3.88 9.81 -8.13
CA ARG A 247 4.51 8.51 -8.37
C ARG A 247 3.55 7.62 -9.14
N LEU A 248 4.11 6.87 -10.07
CA LEU A 248 3.42 5.82 -10.82
C LEU A 248 3.84 4.48 -10.23
N HIS A 249 2.88 3.58 -10.12
CA HIS A 249 3.07 2.24 -9.61
C HIS A 249 2.51 1.27 -10.64
N ALA A 250 3.24 0.21 -10.92
CA ALA A 250 2.78 -0.89 -11.76
C ALA A 250 3.09 -2.21 -11.07
N GLY A 251 2.15 -3.14 -11.13
CA GLY A 251 2.25 -4.44 -10.49
C GLY A 251 1.64 -5.54 -11.35
N ALA A 252 2.24 -6.72 -11.29
CA ALA A 252 1.71 -7.92 -11.91
C ALA A 252 1.74 -9.08 -10.90
N GLU A 253 0.66 -9.85 -10.84
CA GLU A 253 0.53 -11.06 -10.03
C GLU A 253 0.08 -12.22 -10.92
N LEU A 254 0.92 -13.25 -11.01
CA LEU A 254 0.57 -14.53 -11.60
C LEU A 254 0.11 -15.47 -10.48
N SER A 255 -1.13 -15.94 -10.59
CA SER A 255 -1.73 -16.93 -9.69
C SER A 255 -1.80 -18.29 -10.38
N ILE A 256 -1.22 -19.29 -9.73
CA ILE A 256 -1.12 -20.67 -10.21
C ILE A 256 -1.91 -21.58 -9.26
N TRP A 257 -3.00 -22.16 -9.77
CA TRP A 257 -4.04 -22.93 -9.06
C TRP A 257 -4.59 -22.25 -7.79
N LYS A 258 -4.53 -20.91 -7.73
CA LYS A 258 -4.88 -20.09 -6.54
C LYS A 258 -4.10 -20.47 -5.26
N GLN A 259 -2.99 -21.19 -5.41
CA GLN A 259 -2.13 -21.62 -4.31
C GLN A 259 -0.79 -20.92 -4.35
N LEU A 260 -0.16 -20.83 -5.53
CA LEU A 260 1.12 -20.16 -5.70
C LEU A 260 0.92 -18.81 -6.39
N PHE A 261 1.58 -17.78 -5.88
CA PHE A 261 1.53 -16.42 -6.40
C PHE A 261 2.93 -15.92 -6.67
N ILE A 262 3.20 -15.48 -7.90
CA ILE A 262 4.45 -14.84 -8.28
C ILE A 262 4.14 -13.40 -8.64
N ARG A 263 4.91 -12.47 -8.08
CA ARG A 263 4.62 -11.04 -8.16
C ARG A 263 5.84 -10.25 -8.56
N SER A 264 5.60 -9.22 -9.36
CA SER A 264 6.59 -8.22 -9.71
C SER A 264 5.95 -6.84 -9.67
N GLY A 265 6.77 -5.84 -9.41
CA GLY A 265 6.31 -4.48 -9.26
C GLY A 265 7.38 -3.46 -9.61
N TRP A 266 6.90 -2.28 -9.97
CA TRP A 266 7.70 -1.14 -10.33
C TRP A 266 7.08 0.14 -9.75
N VAL A 267 7.94 1.05 -9.30
CA VAL A 267 7.54 2.36 -8.80
C VAL A 267 8.43 3.46 -9.38
N SER A 268 7.82 4.57 -9.77
CA SER A 268 8.49 5.76 -10.28
C SER A 268 8.74 6.80 -9.18
N GLY A 269 9.69 7.70 -9.41
CA GLY A 269 9.93 8.85 -8.52
C GLY A 269 10.55 8.50 -7.16
N ILE A 270 11.09 7.28 -7.01
CA ILE A 270 11.91 6.88 -5.86
C ILE A 270 13.28 6.48 -6.39
N GLU A 271 14.32 7.25 -6.04
CA GLU A 271 15.68 7.05 -6.56
C GLU A 271 16.26 5.71 -6.11
N ASN A 272 15.97 5.31 -4.86
CA ASN A 272 16.59 4.16 -4.23
C ASN A 272 15.82 2.85 -4.41
N GLN A 273 14.54 2.88 -4.76
CA GLN A 273 13.69 1.69 -4.87
C GLN A 273 12.83 1.80 -6.13
N ARG A 274 13.12 1.01 -7.15
CA ARG A 274 12.37 1.05 -8.42
C ARG A 274 11.66 -0.25 -8.76
N PHE A 275 12.17 -1.38 -8.28
CA PHE A 275 11.64 -2.71 -8.59
C PHE A 275 11.40 -3.50 -7.32
N SER A 276 10.42 -4.39 -7.37
CA SER A 276 10.07 -5.30 -6.29
C SER A 276 9.66 -6.65 -6.87
N VAL A 277 9.98 -7.72 -6.15
CA VAL A 277 9.51 -9.07 -6.48
C VAL A 277 8.97 -9.73 -5.24
N GLY A 278 8.12 -10.72 -5.40
CA GLY A 278 7.60 -11.47 -4.27
C GLY A 278 6.92 -12.76 -4.65
N VAL A 279 6.79 -13.62 -3.64
CA VAL A 279 6.15 -14.92 -3.75
C VAL A 279 5.11 -15.04 -2.65
N GLY A 280 3.98 -15.66 -2.98
CA GLY A 280 2.94 -16.00 -2.02
C GLY A 280 2.56 -17.46 -2.14
N VAL A 281 2.26 -18.08 -1.00
CA VAL A 281 1.73 -19.44 -0.94
C VAL A 281 0.47 -19.44 -0.09
N ARG A 282 -0.63 -19.93 -0.64
CA ARG A 282 -1.92 -20.09 0.04
C ARG A 282 -2.24 -21.57 0.17
N LYS A 283 -2.53 -21.99 1.40
CA LYS A 283 -3.00 -23.34 1.72
C LYS A 283 -4.14 -23.23 2.74
N THR A 284 -5.32 -23.71 2.34
CA THR A 284 -6.53 -23.66 3.16
C THR A 284 -6.86 -22.22 3.57
N ALA A 285 -6.77 -21.89 4.87
CA ALA A 285 -7.06 -20.59 5.43
C ALA A 285 -5.83 -19.68 5.51
N PHE A 286 -4.61 -20.21 5.33
CA PHE A 286 -3.37 -19.48 5.52
C PHE A 286 -2.81 -19.01 4.18
N GLU A 287 -2.34 -17.78 4.14
CA GLU A 287 -1.56 -17.22 3.04
C GLU A 287 -0.29 -16.57 3.59
N PHE A 288 0.86 -17.11 3.20
CA PHE A 288 2.16 -16.52 3.47
C PHE A 288 2.63 -15.75 2.26
N ASN A 289 3.12 -14.53 2.47
CA ASN A 289 3.65 -13.67 1.42
C ASN A 289 5.02 -13.13 1.83
N TYR A 290 5.95 -13.20 0.89
CA TYR A 290 7.28 -12.62 1.00
C TYR A 290 7.51 -11.61 -0.13
N SER A 291 8.15 -10.50 0.18
CA SER A 291 8.59 -9.54 -0.82
C SER A 291 10.04 -9.14 -0.60
N TYR A 292 10.77 -9.06 -1.70
CA TYR A 292 12.12 -8.57 -1.78
C TYR A 292 12.17 -7.29 -2.61
N THR A 293 12.84 -6.29 -2.07
CA THR A 293 12.93 -4.96 -2.65
C THR A 293 14.40 -4.52 -2.65
N PRO A 294 15.11 -4.63 -3.78
CA PRO A 294 16.49 -4.18 -3.89
C PRO A 294 16.55 -2.66 -3.75
N LEU A 295 17.44 -2.17 -2.88
CA LEU A 295 17.73 -0.74 -2.76
C LEU A 295 19.02 -0.42 -3.51
N LYS A 296 19.07 0.76 -4.16
CA LYS A 296 20.30 1.27 -4.79
C LYS A 296 21.21 1.94 -3.76
N ASN A 297 22.46 2.20 -4.17
CA ASN A 297 23.47 2.96 -3.42
C ASN A 297 23.90 2.27 -2.12
N ASP A 298 24.04 0.94 -2.13
CA ASP A 298 24.51 0.13 -1.00
C ASP A 298 23.70 0.27 0.30
N LEU A 299 22.46 0.76 0.20
CA LEU A 299 21.50 0.88 1.30
C LEU A 299 20.88 -0.48 1.71
N GLY A 300 21.49 -1.60 1.30
CA GLY A 300 21.00 -2.95 1.60
C GLY A 300 19.74 -3.34 0.83
N ASN A 301 18.89 -4.16 1.45
CA ASN A 301 17.68 -4.71 0.82
C ASN A 301 16.48 -4.65 1.77
N GLY A 302 15.31 -4.31 1.25
CA GLY A 302 14.06 -4.37 2.00
C GLY A 302 13.43 -5.76 1.92
N GLN A 303 13.18 -6.40 3.07
CA GLN A 303 12.52 -7.70 3.14
C GLN A 303 11.27 -7.62 4.00
N ARG A 304 10.12 -8.00 3.42
CA ARG A 304 8.84 -8.05 4.14
C ARG A 304 8.27 -9.44 4.14
N PHE A 305 7.74 -9.81 5.30
CA PHE A 305 6.97 -11.03 5.51
C PHE A 305 5.57 -10.62 5.91
N SER A 306 4.56 -11.28 5.37
CA SER A 306 3.19 -11.15 5.87
C SER A 306 2.47 -12.48 5.88
N LEU A 307 1.69 -12.70 6.92
CA LEU A 307 0.83 -13.86 7.09
C LEU A 307 -0.61 -13.36 7.16
N SER A 308 -1.47 -13.92 6.31
CA SER A 308 -2.90 -13.68 6.32
C SER A 308 -3.64 -14.97 6.65
N VAL A 309 -4.66 -14.87 7.51
CA VAL A 309 -5.51 -15.97 7.93
C VAL A 309 -6.94 -15.61 7.62
N ALA A 310 -7.61 -16.42 6.80
CA ALA A 310 -9.04 -16.34 6.58
C ALA A 310 -9.78 -16.95 7.78
N LEU A 311 -10.77 -16.23 8.30
CA LEU A 311 -11.61 -16.62 9.45
C LEU A 311 -13.00 -17.03 8.98
#